data_AF-A0A0U1M8R9-F1
#
_entry.id   AF-A0A0U1M8R9-F1
#
_cell.length_a   1.000
_cell.length_b   1.000
_cell.length_c   1.000
_cell.angle_alpha   90.00
_cell.angle_beta   90.00
_cell.angle_gamma   90.00
#
_symmetry.space_group_name_H-M   'P 1'
#
loop_
_entity.id
_entity.type
_entity.pdbx_description
1 polymer ?
#
loop_
_entity_poly.entity_id
_entity_poly.type
_entity_poly.pdbx_seq_one_letter_code
_entity_poly.pdbx_strand_id
1 'polypeptide(L)'
;MAEQTVIANPRGRSFLAHITAEIAPLRQENLMLKDEFLLKHKQLERATLGFREFRHRFISVYKRDILGENGGDDRMYIHPGNVIVHGGNCKQDAELYSGHRPRHDHSVFKKLYGVRPETAVNIGN
;
A
#
# COMPACT_ATOMS: atom_id res chain seq x y z
N MET A 1 -8.16 12.34 69.30
CA MET A 1 -8.01 11.74 67.96
C MET A 1 -6.62 12.09 67.47
N ALA A 2 -5.72 11.11 67.32
CA ALA A 2 -4.33 11.36 66.94
C ALA A 2 -4.23 11.45 65.41
N GLU A 3 -3.75 12.61 64.94
CA GLU A 3 -3.52 12.91 63.53
C GLU A 3 -2.33 12.08 63.02
N GLN A 4 -2.60 11.16 62.09
CA GLN A 4 -1.56 10.32 61.49
C GLN A 4 -0.73 11.18 60.52
N THR A 5 0.43 11.64 60.96
CA THR A 5 1.36 12.38 60.12
C THR A 5 1.95 11.44 59.08
N VAL A 6 1.52 11.57 57.82
CA VAL A 6 2.08 10.80 56.70
C VAL A 6 3.51 11.28 56.44
N ILE A 7 4.50 10.52 56.88
CA ILE A 7 5.91 10.78 56.58
C ILE A 7 6.15 10.51 55.09
N ALA A 8 6.19 11.56 54.28
CA ALA A 8 6.48 11.47 52.86
C ALA A 8 7.95 11.05 52.65
N ASN A 9 8.20 9.93 51.96
CA ASN A 9 9.56 9.52 51.54
C ASN A 9 10.04 10.43 50.38
N PRO A 10 10.95 11.38 50.64
CA PRO A 10 11.33 12.37 49.64
C PRO A 10 12.23 11.80 48.54
N ARG A 11 13.01 10.76 48.86
CA ARG A 11 13.86 10.07 47.87
C ARG A 11 13.03 9.29 46.85
N GLY A 12 12.00 8.59 47.33
CA GLY A 12 11.05 7.89 46.44
C GLY A 12 10.30 8.86 45.51
N ARG A 13 9.87 10.02 46.02
CA ARG A 13 9.22 11.05 45.21
C ARG A 13 10.14 11.64 44.14
N SER A 14 11.40 11.93 44.48
CA SER A 14 12.38 12.44 43.52
C SER A 14 12.67 11.41 42.42
N PHE A 15 12.84 10.13 42.76
CA PHE A 15 13.05 9.07 41.79
C PHE A 15 11.85 8.89 40.83
N LEU A 16 10.62 8.91 41.36
CA LEU A 16 9.41 8.85 40.54
C LEU A 16 9.24 10.07 39.63
N ALA A 17 9.63 11.26 40.11
CA ALA A 17 9.60 12.48 39.30
C ALA A 17 10.57 12.39 38.12
N HIS A 18 11.79 11.88 38.35
CA HIS A 18 12.76 11.63 37.28
C HIS A 18 12.25 10.61 36.25
N ILE A 19 11.73 9.46 36.69
CA ILE A 19 11.14 8.46 35.79
C ILE A 19 9.99 9.06 34.98
N THR A 20 9.12 9.84 35.62
CA THR A 20 7.98 10.46 34.94
C THR A 20 8.44 11.49 33.90
N ALA A 21 9.48 12.26 34.22
CA ALA A 21 10.08 13.24 33.32
C ALA A 21 10.75 12.60 32.10
N GLU A 22 11.24 11.36 32.21
CA GLU A 22 11.79 10.59 31.08
C GLU A 22 10.71 9.86 30.28
N ILE A 23 9.68 9.31 30.94
CA ILE A 23 8.59 8.58 30.26
C ILE A 23 7.73 9.52 29.40
N ALA A 24 7.49 10.75 29.85
CA ALA A 24 6.65 11.71 29.12
C ALA A 24 7.16 12.00 27.69
N PRO A 25 8.43 12.41 27.47
CA PRO A 25 8.94 12.66 26.13
C PRO A 25 9.02 11.37 25.30
N LEU A 26 9.39 10.23 25.89
CA LEU A 26 9.43 8.95 25.18
C LEU A 26 8.04 8.52 24.69
N ARG A 27 6.98 8.76 25.47
CA ARG A 27 5.61 8.51 25.03
C ARG A 27 5.22 9.44 23.89
N GLN A 28 5.61 10.70 23.96
CA GLN A 28 5.33 11.67 22.90
C GLN A 28 6.03 11.30 21.59
N GLU A 29 7.31 10.92 21.66
CA GLU A 29 8.07 10.43 20.50
C GLU A 29 7.43 9.18 19.90
N ASN A 30 7.00 8.23 20.73
CA ASN A 30 6.30 7.03 20.26
C ASN A 30 4.97 7.36 19.55
N LEU A 31 4.24 8.39 19.97
CA LEU A 31 3.03 8.84 19.27
C LEU A 31 3.38 9.44 17.92
N MET A 32 4.39 10.31 17.86
CA MET A 32 4.85 10.93 16.62
C MET A 32 5.34 9.90 15.60
N LEU A 33 6.11 8.90 16.04
CA LEU A 33 6.59 7.82 15.19
C LEU A 33 5.43 6.97 14.62
N LYS A 34 4.39 6.71 15.43
CA LYS A 34 3.18 6.01 14.97
C LYS A 34 2.44 6.80 13.91
N ASP A 35 2.30 8.11 14.10
CA ASP A 35 1.64 8.99 13.13
C ASP A 35 2.43 9.08 11.83
N GLU A 36 3.76 9.20 11.90
CA GLU A 36 4.64 9.19 10.71
C GLU A 36 4.55 7.86 9.96
N PHE A 37 4.59 6.73 10.68
CA PHE A 37 4.46 5.40 10.09
C PHE A 37 3.12 5.24 9.37
N LEU A 38 2.02 5.67 10.01
CA LEU A 38 0.69 5.61 9.42
C LEU A 38 0.57 6.48 8.16
N LEU A 39 1.19 7.67 8.17
CA LEU A 39 1.21 8.55 7.01
C LEU A 39 1.97 7.91 5.85
N LYS A 40 3.17 7.37 6.09
CA LYS A 40 3.97 6.69 5.06
C LYS A 40 3.25 5.46 4.51
N HIS A 41 2.57 4.70 5.36
CA HIS A 41 1.77 3.55 4.93
C HIS A 41 0.66 3.98 3.96
N LYS A 42 -0.13 5.01 4.31
CA LYS A 42 -1.18 5.54 3.43
C LYS A 42 -0.64 6.07 2.11
N GLN A 43 0.53 6.72 2.12
CA GLN A 43 1.18 7.18 0.89
C GLN A 43 1.59 6.02 -0.01
N LEU A 44 2.17 4.96 0.57
CA LEU A 44 2.54 3.75 -0.16
C LEU A 44 1.31 3.03 -0.72
N GLU A 45 0.22 2.93 0.03
CA GLU A 45 -1.04 2.36 -0.44
C GLU A 45 -1.57 3.14 -1.64
N ARG A 46 -1.62 4.47 -1.58
CA ARG A 46 -2.05 5.31 -2.71
C ARG A 46 -1.16 5.15 -3.93
N ALA A 47 0.17 5.12 -3.74
CA ALA A 47 1.11 4.91 -4.83
C ALA A 47 0.91 3.53 -5.49
N THR A 48 0.69 2.49 -4.67
CA THR A 48 0.44 1.12 -5.14
C THR A 48 -0.88 1.02 -5.90
N LEU A 49 -1.95 1.65 -5.40
CA LEU A 49 -3.25 1.69 -6.09
C LEU A 49 -3.15 2.42 -7.43
N GLY A 50 -2.54 3.61 -7.46
CA GLY A 50 -2.32 4.35 -8.71
C GLY A 50 -1.47 3.56 -9.70
N PHE A 51 -0.41 2.90 -9.21
CA PHE A 51 0.40 2.01 -10.05
C PHE A 51 -0.42 0.87 -10.66
N ARG A 52 -1.25 0.21 -9.85
CA ARG A 52 -2.13 -0.87 -10.29
C ARG A 52 -3.13 -0.40 -11.36
N GLU A 53 -3.72 0.79 -11.19
CA GLU A 53 -4.62 1.40 -12.18
C GLU A 53 -3.90 1.66 -13.51
N PHE A 54 -2.66 2.15 -13.49
CA PHE A 54 -1.85 2.32 -14.70
C PHE A 54 -1.60 0.98 -15.42
N ARG A 55 -1.34 -0.10 -14.67
CA ARG A 55 -1.16 -1.44 -15.25
C ARG A 55 -2.46 -2.00 -15.84
N HIS A 56 -3.61 -1.81 -15.17
CA HIS A 56 -4.92 -2.16 -15.74
C HIS A 56 -5.15 -1.48 -17.09
N ARG A 57 -4.89 -0.17 -17.14
CA ARG A 57 -5.04 0.61 -18.36
C ARG A 57 -4.16 0.10 -19.49
N PHE A 58 -2.90 -0.26 -19.22
CA PHE A 58 -2.00 -0.79 -20.24
C PHE A 58 -2.60 -1.99 -20.96
N ILE A 59 -3.13 -2.96 -20.20
CA ILE A 59 -3.72 -4.17 -20.79
C ILE A 59 -5.05 -3.84 -21.48
N SER A 60 -5.87 -2.96 -20.92
CA SER A 60 -7.12 -2.51 -21.55
C SER A 60 -6.87 -1.78 -22.88
N VAL A 61 -5.81 -0.98 -22.98
CA VAL A 61 -5.38 -0.32 -24.24
C VAL A 61 -4.94 -1.36 -25.26
N TYR A 62 -4.11 -2.34 -24.88
CA TYR A 62 -3.74 -3.44 -25.79
C TYR A 62 -4.97 -4.19 -26.29
N LYS A 63 -5.90 -4.53 -25.39
CA LYS A 63 -7.13 -5.24 -25.72
C LYS A 63 -8.01 -4.45 -26.70
N ARG A 64 -8.14 -3.13 -26.50
CA ARG A 64 -8.90 -2.25 -27.40
C ARG A 64 -8.20 -2.07 -28.75
N ASP A 65 -6.95 -1.61 -28.72
CA ASP A 65 -6.26 -1.10 -29.91
C ASP A 65 -5.67 -2.22 -30.78
N ILE A 66 -5.28 -3.34 -30.16
CA ILE A 66 -4.65 -4.47 -30.86
C ILE A 66 -5.63 -5.61 -31.08
N LEU A 67 -6.48 -5.94 -30.10
CA LEU A 67 -7.43 -7.06 -30.22
C LEU A 67 -8.81 -6.65 -30.72
N GLY A 68 -9.16 -5.36 -30.69
CA GLY A 68 -10.50 -4.88 -31.03
C GLY A 68 -11.59 -5.34 -30.06
N GLU A 69 -11.22 -5.86 -28.88
CA GLU A 69 -12.14 -6.41 -27.89
C GLU A 69 -12.56 -5.31 -26.89
N ASN A 70 -13.74 -4.70 -27.08
CA ASN A 70 -14.26 -3.68 -26.16
C ASN A 70 -15.07 -4.30 -25.01
N GLY A 71 -14.48 -4.38 -23.81
CA GLY A 71 -15.19 -4.75 -22.57
C GLY A 71 -15.80 -3.53 -21.87
N GLY A 72 -16.94 -3.70 -21.20
CA GLY A 72 -17.60 -2.64 -20.43
C GLY A 72 -16.74 -2.08 -19.29
N ASP A 73 -16.01 -2.96 -18.58
CA ASP A 73 -15.15 -2.59 -17.45
C ASP A 73 -13.89 -1.82 -17.87
N ASP A 74 -13.43 -2.02 -19.12
CA ASP A 74 -12.22 -1.37 -19.65
C ASP A 74 -12.41 0.16 -19.79
N ARG A 75 -13.65 0.63 -19.93
CA ARG A 75 -13.97 2.07 -20.02
C ARG A 75 -13.58 2.84 -18.74
N MET A 76 -13.60 2.19 -17.58
CA MET A 76 -13.24 2.84 -16.31
C MET A 76 -11.74 3.15 -16.21
N TYR A 77 -10.89 2.43 -16.96
CA TYR A 77 -9.44 2.61 -16.95
C TYR A 77 -8.93 3.49 -18.11
N ILE A 78 -9.80 3.89 -19.04
CA ILE A 78 -9.43 4.54 -20.32
C ILE A 78 -9.58 6.09 -20.29
N HIS A 79 -10.03 6.71 -19.19
CA HIS A 79 -10.01 8.17 -19.00
C HIS A 79 -9.70 8.56 -17.54
N PRO A 80 -8.89 9.61 -17.22
CA PRO A 80 -8.12 10.52 -18.07
C PRO A 80 -6.58 10.39 -17.92
N GLY A 81 -5.85 11.02 -18.84
CA GLY A 81 -4.43 11.38 -18.69
C GLY A 81 -3.52 10.62 -19.65
N ASN A 82 -2.84 11.31 -20.54
CA ASN A 82 -1.90 10.74 -21.52
C ASN A 82 -0.60 10.28 -20.83
N VAL A 83 -0.71 9.38 -19.84
CA VAL A 83 0.44 8.84 -19.13
C VAL A 83 1.03 7.76 -20.03
N ILE A 84 2.17 8.11 -20.62
CA ILE A 84 2.99 7.24 -21.45
C ILE A 84 3.37 6.03 -20.59
N VAL A 85 2.64 4.92 -20.74
CA VAL A 85 3.06 3.66 -20.12
C VAL A 85 4.20 3.12 -20.98
N HIS A 86 5.41 3.21 -20.43
CA HIS A 86 6.59 2.60 -21.02
C HIS A 86 6.47 1.07 -20.94
N GLY A 87 5.88 0.46 -21.98
CA GLY A 87 5.90 -0.97 -22.23
C GLY A 87 5.17 -1.87 -21.22
N GLY A 88 5.15 -3.15 -21.56
CA GLY A 88 4.61 -4.20 -20.71
C GLY A 88 5.56 -4.60 -19.57
N ASN A 89 5.00 -4.87 -18.40
CA ASN A 89 5.69 -5.52 -17.29
C ASN A 89 4.97 -6.84 -17.00
N CYS A 90 5.46 -7.93 -17.58
CA CYS A 90 4.81 -9.24 -17.54
C CYS A 90 4.51 -9.70 -16.11
N LYS A 91 5.46 -9.57 -15.17
CA LYS A 91 5.28 -10.02 -13.79
C LYS A 91 4.23 -9.18 -13.05
N GLN A 92 4.35 -7.86 -13.09
CA GLN A 92 3.42 -6.96 -12.40
C GLN A 92 2.02 -6.97 -13.03
N ASP A 93 1.92 -7.17 -14.34
CA ASP A 93 0.63 -7.32 -15.02
C ASP A 93 -0.06 -8.64 -14.65
N ALA A 94 0.72 -9.68 -14.36
CA ALA A 94 0.19 -10.96 -13.92
C ALA A 94 -0.45 -10.84 -12.53
N GLU A 95 0.11 -10.02 -11.64
CA GLU A 95 -0.44 -9.74 -10.30
C GLU A 95 -1.87 -9.17 -10.38
N LEU A 96 -2.23 -8.48 -11.48
CA LEU A 96 -3.57 -7.95 -11.68
C LEU A 96 -4.66 -9.03 -11.78
N TYR A 97 -4.31 -10.28 -12.05
CA TYR A 97 -5.24 -11.41 -12.13
C TYR A 97 -5.55 -12.01 -10.75
N SER A 98 -5.04 -11.40 -9.68
CA SER A 98 -5.29 -11.78 -8.30
C SER A 98 -5.47 -10.54 -7.41
N GLY A 99 -5.87 -10.74 -6.16
CA GLY A 99 -5.99 -9.66 -5.16
C GLY A 99 -7.18 -8.72 -5.40
N HIS A 100 -6.99 -7.44 -5.09
CA HIS A 100 -8.06 -6.43 -5.11
C HIS A 100 -8.48 -6.09 -6.55
N ARG A 101 -9.76 -6.17 -6.94
CA ARG A 101 -10.24 -5.90 -8.32
C ARG A 101 -9.45 -6.68 -9.39
N PRO A 102 -9.51 -8.01 -9.36
CA PRO A 102 -8.75 -8.84 -10.29
C PRO A 102 -9.28 -8.73 -11.73
N ARG A 103 -8.39 -8.87 -12.72
CA ARG A 103 -8.78 -9.09 -14.12
C ARG A 103 -9.18 -10.55 -14.32
N HIS A 104 -10.10 -10.81 -15.24
CA HIS A 104 -10.63 -12.15 -15.51
C HIS A 104 -10.38 -12.64 -16.95
N ASP A 105 -9.94 -11.75 -17.84
CA ASP A 105 -9.66 -12.03 -19.25
C ASP A 105 -8.23 -12.58 -19.44
N HIS A 106 -7.97 -13.76 -18.88
CA HIS A 106 -6.67 -14.45 -18.96
C HIS A 106 -6.18 -14.66 -20.41
N SER A 107 -7.11 -14.79 -21.35
CA SER A 107 -6.81 -14.90 -22.78
C SER A 107 -6.10 -13.66 -23.32
N VAL A 108 -6.44 -12.46 -22.85
CA VAL A 108 -5.81 -11.19 -23.26
C VAL A 108 -4.36 -11.17 -22.79
N PHE A 109 -4.09 -11.54 -21.54
CA PHE A 109 -2.72 -11.64 -21.03
C PHE A 109 -1.89 -12.64 -21.82
N LYS A 110 -2.45 -13.81 -22.13
CA LYS A 110 -1.77 -14.82 -22.93
C LYS A 110 -1.46 -14.33 -24.35
N LYS A 111 -2.35 -13.56 -24.98
CA LYS A 111 -2.10 -12.94 -26.30
C LYS A 111 -1.00 -11.87 -26.21
N LEU A 112 -0.98 -11.10 -25.12
CA LEU A 112 0.00 -10.03 -24.89
C LEU A 112 1.41 -10.54 -24.60
N TYR A 113 1.54 -11.56 -23.74
CA TYR A 113 2.83 -12.02 -23.22
C TYR A 113 3.23 -13.44 -23.65
N GLY A 114 2.36 -14.17 -24.33
CA GLY A 114 2.60 -15.56 -24.75
C GLY A 114 2.48 -16.61 -23.65
N VAL A 115 2.28 -16.20 -22.38
CA VAL A 115 2.23 -17.09 -21.21
C VAL A 115 0.99 -16.82 -20.36
N ARG A 116 0.66 -17.73 -19.44
CA ARG A 116 -0.43 -17.52 -18.48
C ARG A 116 0.00 -16.61 -17.31
N PRO A 117 -0.90 -15.81 -16.72
CA PRO A 117 -0.58 -15.00 -15.54
C PRO A 117 0.07 -15.81 -14.41
N GLU A 118 -0.43 -17.00 -14.10
CA GLU A 118 0.08 -17.83 -13.01
C GLU A 118 1.52 -18.32 -13.29
N THR A 119 1.90 -18.45 -14.55
CA THR A 119 3.27 -18.73 -14.95
C THR A 119 4.15 -17.49 -14.81
N ALA A 120 3.64 -16.32 -15.23
CA ALA A 120 4.37 -15.07 -15.23
C ALA A 120 4.74 -14.56 -13.82
N VAL A 121 3.88 -14.76 -12.82
CA VAL A 121 4.18 -14.40 -11.41
C VAL A 121 5.44 -15.13 -10.89
N ASN A 122 5.71 -16.32 -11.41
CA ASN A 122 6.83 -17.17 -11.00
C ASN A 122 8.12 -16.93 -11.80
N ILE A 123 8.14 -15.99 -12.75
CA ILE A 123 9.34 -15.66 -13.53
C ILE A 123 10.26 -14.77 -12.67
N GLY A 124 11.46 -15.27 -12.36
CA GLY A 124 12.52 -14.52 -11.68
C GLY A 124 12.44 -14.54 -10.15
N ASN A 125 12.42 -15.73 -9.56
CA ASN A 125 12.91 -15.95 -8.19
C ASN A 125 14.32 -16.54 -8.24
#